data_AF-A0A7W0Q9I7-F1
#
_entry.id   AF-A0A7W0Q9I7-F1
#
_cell.length_a   1.000
_cell.length_b   1.000
_cell.length_c   1.000
_cell.angle_alpha   90.00
_cell.angle_beta   90.00
_cell.angle_gamma   90.00
#
_symmetry.space_group_name_H-M   'P 1'
#
loop_
_entity.id
_entity.type
_entity.pdbx_description
1 polymer ?
#
loop_
_entity_poly.entity_id
_entity_poly.type
_entity_poly.pdbx_seq_one_letter_code
_entity_poly.pdbx_strand_id
1 'polypeptide(L)'
;MAGYPGTPLPKKLGIKAGHKVCLLNAPGSVQRHLQDDDVRFTHDLRLPPVDMVVLFVETLDELERRFADIAARLHPQGGFWVAWRTRRGGGISEDVVRRIALAAGMVDNKACTIDASWSGLRLVLRHEIRNAMMYRAAPPPPAVTRRLRRPTSPARIAHRTLSRASGAGSTLRRVRARSTK
;
A
#
# COMPACT_ATOMS: atom_id res chain seq x y z
N MET A 1 23.19 -22.86 21.16
CA MET A 1 23.02 -21.89 20.06
C MET A 1 21.70 -22.21 19.38
N ALA A 2 20.60 -21.59 19.82
CA ALA A 2 19.25 -21.99 19.38
C ALA A 2 18.94 -21.37 18.01
N GLY A 3 19.43 -22.01 16.94
CA GLY A 3 18.88 -21.83 15.60
C GLY A 3 17.52 -22.50 15.57
N TYR A 4 16.45 -21.71 15.66
CA TYR A 4 15.09 -22.23 15.49
C TYR A 4 14.90 -22.66 14.04
N PRO A 5 14.46 -23.90 13.75
CA PRO A 5 14.15 -24.31 12.40
C PRO A 5 12.94 -23.50 11.90
N GLY A 6 13.17 -22.58 10.97
CA GLY A 6 12.12 -21.71 10.45
C GLY A 6 12.64 -20.46 9.72
N THR A 7 11.70 -19.58 9.36
CA THR A 7 12.00 -18.28 8.74
C THR A 7 12.78 -17.40 9.74
N PRO A 8 13.92 -16.78 9.34
CA PRO A 8 14.68 -15.89 10.20
C PRO A 8 13.80 -14.80 10.83
N LEU A 9 14.07 -14.44 12.09
CA LEU A 9 13.25 -13.49 12.83
C LEU A 9 13.06 -12.15 12.09
N PRO A 10 14.07 -11.53 11.44
CA PRO A 10 13.86 -10.32 10.65
C PRO A 10 12.78 -10.48 9.59
N LYS A 11 12.83 -11.59 8.84
CA LYS A 11 11.84 -11.90 7.79
C LYS A 11 10.46 -12.19 8.38
N LYS A 12 10.37 -12.83 9.55
CA LYS A 12 9.11 -13.04 10.29
C LYS A 12 8.46 -11.72 10.70
N LEU A 13 9.26 -10.75 11.16
CA LEU A 13 8.79 -9.40 11.49
C LEU A 13 8.50 -8.54 10.26
N GLY A 14 8.90 -8.98 9.07
CA GLY A 14 8.77 -8.24 7.82
C GLY A 14 9.76 -7.08 7.69
N ILE A 15 10.91 -7.18 8.36
CA ILE A 15 12.06 -6.30 8.17
C ILE A 15 12.64 -6.60 6.77
N LYS A 16 13.00 -5.53 6.04
CA LYS A 16 13.56 -5.61 4.69
C LYS A 16 14.82 -4.74 4.63
N ALA A 17 15.69 -5.06 3.68
CA ALA A 17 16.83 -4.21 3.33
C ALA A 17 16.39 -2.75 3.12
N GLY A 18 17.18 -1.81 3.64
CA GLY A 18 16.93 -0.38 3.60
C GLY A 18 15.99 0.16 4.68
N HIS A 19 15.31 -0.70 5.46
CA HIS A 19 14.45 -0.24 6.55
C HIS A 19 15.25 0.50 7.64
N LYS A 20 14.65 1.57 8.17
CA LYS A 20 15.00 2.15 9.47
C LYS A 20 14.12 1.52 10.54
N VAL A 21 14.72 0.70 11.40
CA VAL A 21 14.03 -0.06 12.45
C VAL A 21 14.38 0.52 13.82
N CYS A 22 13.37 0.95 14.57
CA CYS A 22 13.53 1.36 15.97
C CYS A 22 13.20 0.19 16.90
N LEU A 23 14.16 -0.25 17.70
CA LEU A 23 13.99 -1.29 18.72
C LEU A 23 13.92 -0.64 20.10
N LEU A 24 12.76 -0.68 20.74
CA LEU A 24 12.53 -0.07 22.05
C LEU A 24 12.43 -1.16 23.12
N ASN A 25 13.30 -1.08 24.13
CA ASN A 25 13.44 -2.05 25.23
C ASN A 25 13.70 -3.51 24.79
N ALA A 26 14.23 -3.72 23.58
CA ALA A 26 14.46 -5.07 23.08
C ALA A 26 15.48 -5.83 23.96
N PRO A 27 15.17 -7.06 24.40
CA PRO A 27 16.15 -7.89 25.10
C PRO A 27 17.38 -8.13 24.24
N GLY A 28 18.58 -8.14 24.83
CA GLY A 28 19.83 -8.34 24.09
C GLY A 28 19.87 -9.67 23.31
N SER A 29 19.17 -10.71 23.78
CA SER A 29 19.02 -11.97 23.05
C SER A 29 18.27 -11.80 21.73
N VAL A 30 17.19 -11.02 21.73
CA VAL A 30 16.38 -10.76 20.53
C VAL A 30 17.13 -9.83 19.58
N GLN A 31 17.80 -8.80 20.09
CA GLN A 31 18.61 -7.89 19.27
C GLN A 31 19.66 -8.63 18.44
N ARG A 32 20.37 -9.60 19.04
CA ARG A 32 21.35 -10.43 18.32
C ARG A 32 20.74 -11.25 17.18
N HIS A 33 19.47 -11.63 17.28
CA HIS A 33 18.76 -12.36 16.24
C HIS A 33 18.16 -11.45 15.16
N LEU A 34 18.17 -10.13 15.37
CA LEU A 34 17.65 -9.14 14.43
C LEU A 34 18.73 -8.49 13.57
N GLN A 35 20.01 -8.64 13.91
CA GLN A 35 21.12 -8.01 13.18
C GLN A 35 21.13 -8.41 11.71
N ASP A 36 21.20 -7.40 10.85
CA ASP A 36 21.22 -7.49 9.38
C ASP A 36 21.95 -6.24 8.87
N ASP A 37 22.97 -6.42 8.03
CA ASP A 37 23.86 -5.34 7.56
C ASP A 37 23.12 -4.34 6.66
N ASP A 38 22.04 -4.76 6.01
CA ASP A 38 21.23 -3.91 5.12
C ASP A 38 20.16 -3.11 5.88
N VAL A 39 20.09 -3.23 7.21
CA VAL A 39 19.04 -2.61 8.04
C VAL A 39 19.64 -1.63 9.03
N ARG A 40 19.06 -0.43 9.11
CA ARG A 40 19.49 0.59 10.07
C ARG A 40 18.71 0.45 11.36
N PHE A 41 19.36 -0.08 12.39
CA PHE A 41 18.79 -0.17 13.73
C PHE A 41 19.05 1.10 14.54
N THR A 42 18.01 1.61 15.20
CA THR A 42 18.08 2.67 16.22
C THR A 42 17.36 2.22 17.48
N HIS A 43 17.72 2.81 18.62
CA HIS A 43 17.05 2.59 19.91
C HIS A 43 16.32 3.85 20.40
N ASP A 44 16.21 4.82 19.50
CA ASP A 44 15.71 6.15 19.76
C ASP A 44 14.73 6.56 18.65
N LEU A 45 13.61 7.14 19.08
CA LEU A 45 12.50 7.56 18.25
C LEU A 45 12.48 9.07 17.97
N ARG A 46 13.53 9.81 18.39
CA ARG A 46 13.64 11.27 18.17
C ARG A 46 13.72 11.67 16.69
N LEU A 47 14.18 10.80 15.79
CA LEU A 47 14.35 11.09 14.36
C LEU A 47 13.30 10.36 13.49
N PRO A 48 12.15 10.98 13.20
CA PRO A 48 11.14 10.44 12.30
C PRO A 48 11.43 10.72 10.80
N PRO A 49 10.74 10.02 9.88
CA PRO A 49 9.92 8.82 10.13
C PRO A 49 10.75 7.53 10.07
N VAL A 50 10.36 6.54 10.87
CA VAL A 50 10.92 5.18 10.85
C VAL A 50 9.98 4.22 10.12
N ASP A 51 10.53 3.23 9.42
CA ASP A 51 9.77 2.24 8.65
C ASP A 51 9.16 1.16 9.55
N MET A 52 9.84 0.86 10.66
CA MET A 52 9.36 -0.11 11.63
C MET A 52 9.74 0.28 13.05
N VAL A 53 8.81 0.09 13.98
CA VAL A 53 9.09 0.11 15.42
C VAL A 53 8.78 -1.27 15.99
N VAL A 54 9.64 -1.79 16.85
CA VAL A 54 9.37 -2.97 17.68
C VAL A 54 9.52 -2.56 19.13
N LEU A 55 8.39 -2.43 19.82
CA LEU A 55 8.33 -2.08 21.23
C LEU A 55 8.18 -3.35 22.07
N PHE A 56 9.08 -3.55 23.01
CA PHE A 56 8.99 -4.59 24.02
C PHE A 56 8.48 -3.97 25.33
N VAL A 57 7.39 -4.52 25.86
CA VAL A 57 6.73 -4.04 27.09
C VAL A 57 6.42 -5.18 28.04
N GLU A 58 6.54 -4.92 29.33
CA GLU A 58 6.18 -5.90 30.37
C GLU A 58 4.87 -5.54 31.08
N THR A 59 4.44 -4.27 31.02
CA THR A 59 3.26 -3.75 31.72
C THR A 59 2.32 -3.01 30.78
N LEU A 60 1.02 -3.04 31.10
CA LEU A 60 0.00 -2.33 30.33
C LEU A 60 0.23 -0.82 30.34
N ASP A 61 0.55 -0.24 31.49
CA ASP A 61 0.76 1.21 31.59
C ASP A 61 1.92 1.68 30.71
N GLU A 62 2.98 0.87 30.55
CA GLU A 62 4.09 1.20 29.66
C GLU A 62 3.65 1.21 28.20
N LEU A 63 2.83 0.23 27.80
CA LEU A 63 2.24 0.19 26.47
C LEU A 63 1.41 1.45 26.22
N GLU A 64 0.47 1.77 27.09
CA GLU A 64 -0.43 2.92 26.95
C GLU A 64 0.34 4.25 26.86
N ARG A 65 1.34 4.46 27.73
CA ARG A 65 2.16 5.68 27.73
C ARG A 65 2.94 5.88 26.42
N ARG A 66 3.45 4.80 25.83
CA ARG A 66 4.31 4.88 24.64
C ARG A 66 3.56 4.80 23.32
N PHE A 67 2.37 4.19 23.31
CA PHE A 67 1.68 3.83 22.08
C PHE A 67 1.43 5.04 21.16
N ALA A 68 0.86 6.12 21.71
CA ALA A 68 0.45 7.29 20.93
C ALA A 68 1.65 8.01 20.30
N ASP A 69 2.73 8.22 21.06
CA ASP A 69 3.96 8.85 20.55
C ASP A 69 4.61 8.00 19.45
N ILE A 70 4.61 6.67 19.61
CA ILE A 70 5.12 5.76 18.58
C ILE A 70 4.28 5.83 17.30
N ALA A 71 2.95 5.75 17.43
CA ALA A 71 2.05 5.80 16.28
C ALA A 71 2.19 7.11 15.50
N ALA A 72 2.44 8.23 16.18
CA ALA A 72 2.62 9.54 15.56
C ALA A 72 3.94 9.70 14.77
N ARG A 73 4.99 8.93 15.12
CA ARG A 73 6.33 9.02 14.51
C ARG A 73 6.60 7.97 13.44
N LEU A 74 5.71 6.99 13.31
CA LEU A 74 5.81 5.93 12.32
C LEU A 74 5.59 6.50 10.91
N HIS A 75 6.38 6.02 9.94
CA HIS A 75 6.06 6.29 8.53
C HIS A 75 4.63 5.80 8.21
N PRO A 76 3.80 6.51 7.43
CA PRO A 76 2.39 6.09 7.27
C PRO A 76 2.21 4.72 6.58
N GLN A 77 3.24 4.24 5.87
CA GLN A 77 3.31 2.87 5.30
C GLN A 77 4.13 1.89 6.16
N GLY A 78 4.64 2.35 7.30
CA GLY A 78 5.46 1.58 8.22
C GLY A 78 4.65 0.56 9.04
N GLY A 79 5.37 -0.23 9.83
CA GLY A 79 4.78 -1.21 10.74
C GLY A 79 5.18 -0.99 12.20
N PHE A 80 4.23 -1.17 13.11
CA PHE A 80 4.48 -1.10 14.54
C PHE A 80 4.23 -2.47 15.16
N TRP A 81 5.29 -3.12 15.64
CA TRP A 81 5.19 -4.32 16.45
C TRP A 81 5.12 -3.97 17.93
N VAL A 82 4.09 -4.47 18.61
CA VAL A 82 4.03 -4.51 20.07
C VAL A 82 4.37 -5.93 20.50
N ALA A 83 5.42 -6.08 21.30
CA ALA A 83 5.87 -7.33 21.86
C ALA A 83 5.65 -7.34 23.37
N TRP A 84 5.00 -8.39 23.89
CA TRP A 84 4.72 -8.54 25.31
C TRP A 84 5.13 -9.93 25.82
N ARG A 85 5.39 -10.01 27.13
CA ARG A 85 5.75 -11.27 27.78
C ARG A 85 4.53 -12.16 27.94
N THR A 86 4.60 -13.38 27.42
CA THR A 86 3.48 -14.35 27.53
C THR A 86 3.41 -15.02 28.89
N ARG A 87 4.56 -15.35 29.48
CA ARG A 87 4.63 -16.14 30.71
C ARG A 87 4.69 -15.33 32.01
N ARG A 88 5.00 -14.04 31.93
CA ARG A 88 5.23 -13.15 33.10
C ARG A 88 4.63 -11.75 32.95
N GLY A 89 3.88 -11.48 31.88
CA GLY A 89 3.42 -10.13 31.54
C GLY A 89 2.15 -9.75 32.32
N GLY A 90 2.13 -8.53 32.85
CA GLY A 90 1.07 -7.99 33.71
C GLY A 90 -0.26 -7.70 32.99
N GLY A 91 -0.90 -8.74 32.44
CA GLY A 91 -2.25 -8.66 31.87
C GLY A 91 -2.33 -8.23 30.41
N ILE A 92 -1.21 -8.13 29.69
CA ILE A 92 -1.23 -7.80 28.26
C ILE A 92 -1.61 -9.05 27.44
N SER A 93 -2.69 -8.94 26.70
CA SER A 93 -3.12 -9.93 25.71
C SER A 93 -3.19 -9.31 24.31
N GLU A 94 -3.31 -10.15 23.29
CA GLU A 94 -3.50 -9.72 21.90
C GLU A 94 -4.71 -8.78 21.77
N ASP A 95 -5.82 -9.11 22.45
CA ASP A 95 -7.04 -8.29 22.42
C ASP A 95 -6.86 -6.93 23.10
N VAL A 96 -6.08 -6.87 24.18
CA VAL A 96 -5.74 -5.60 24.84
C VAL A 96 -4.97 -4.70 23.85
N VAL A 97 -3.96 -5.26 23.17
CA VAL A 97 -3.19 -4.53 22.15
C VAL A 97 -4.10 -4.08 21.00
N ARG A 98 -5.00 -4.94 20.50
CA ARG A 98 -5.97 -4.57 19.46
C ARG A 98 -6.86 -3.40 19.86
N ARG A 99 -7.40 -3.40 21.07
CA ARG A 99 -8.26 -2.30 21.55
C ARG A 99 -7.52 -0.96 21.56
N ILE A 100 -6.29 -0.94 22.08
CA ILE A 100 -5.44 0.26 22.09
C ILE A 100 -5.13 0.70 20.66
N ALA A 101 -4.79 -0.25 19.78
CA ALA A 101 -4.48 0.04 18.38
C ALA A 101 -5.67 0.66 17.64
N LEU A 102 -6.87 0.11 17.81
CA LEU A 102 -8.09 0.62 17.17
C LEU A 102 -8.40 2.06 17.61
N ALA A 103 -8.22 2.38 18.89
CA ALA A 103 -8.38 3.74 19.40
C ALA A 103 -7.40 4.74 18.76
N ALA A 104 -6.22 4.27 18.36
CA ALA A 104 -5.21 5.05 17.65
C ALA A 104 -5.35 5.02 16.11
N GLY A 105 -6.43 4.42 15.57
CA GLY A 105 -6.64 4.31 14.12
C GLY A 105 -5.73 3.28 13.43
N MET A 106 -5.17 2.34 14.20
CA MET A 106 -4.37 1.24 13.71
C MET A 106 -5.16 -0.06 13.72
N VAL A 107 -4.79 -0.98 12.83
CA VAL A 107 -5.33 -2.35 12.75
C VAL A 107 -4.19 -3.34 12.75
N ASP A 108 -4.41 -4.52 13.33
CA ASP A 108 -3.46 -5.60 13.23
C ASP A 108 -3.51 -6.27 11.86
N ASN A 109 -2.38 -6.81 11.43
CA ASN A 109 -2.31 -7.63 10.20
C ASN A 109 -1.49 -8.90 10.32
N LYS A 110 -0.66 -9.02 11.35
CA LYS A 110 0.16 -10.20 11.61
C LYS A 110 0.34 -10.37 13.11
N ALA A 111 0.26 -11.61 13.58
CA ALA A 111 0.65 -12.00 14.92
C ALA A 111 1.81 -13.01 14.82
N CYS A 112 2.72 -13.03 15.80
CA CYS A 112 3.81 -13.98 15.80
C CYS A 112 4.42 -14.20 17.19
N THR A 113 4.95 -15.40 17.44
CA THR A 113 5.84 -15.66 18.59
C THR A 113 7.27 -15.25 18.24
N ILE A 114 7.84 -14.28 18.95
CA ILE A 114 9.21 -13.79 18.71
C ILE A 114 10.22 -14.83 19.21
N ASP A 115 10.04 -15.29 20.45
CA ASP A 115 10.81 -16.36 21.07
C ASP A 115 9.97 -17.04 22.18
N ALA A 116 10.60 -17.87 23.02
CA ALA A 116 9.92 -18.59 24.11
C ALA A 116 9.26 -17.67 25.17
N SER A 117 9.64 -16.39 25.24
CA SER A 117 9.18 -15.42 26.24
C SER A 117 8.25 -14.35 25.67
N TRP A 118 8.38 -14.04 24.38
CA TRP A 118 7.75 -12.88 23.76
C TRP A 118 6.78 -13.26 22.64
N SER A 119 5.55 -12.77 22.73
CA SER A 119 4.61 -12.70 21.61
C SER A 119 4.61 -11.30 21.02
N GLY A 120 4.24 -11.17 19.75
CA GLY A 120 4.15 -9.91 19.06
C GLY A 120 2.92 -9.80 18.17
N LEU A 121 2.39 -8.58 18.07
CA LEU A 121 1.31 -8.20 17.15
C LEU A 121 1.77 -7.02 16.31
N ARG A 122 1.66 -7.14 14.99
CA ARG A 122 1.98 -6.09 14.03
C ARG A 122 0.76 -5.26 13.71
N LEU A 123 0.92 -3.97 13.88
CA LEU A 123 -0.06 -2.93 13.67
C LEU A 123 0.35 -2.06 12.49
N VAL A 124 -0.65 -1.61 11.74
CA VAL A 124 -0.49 -0.64 10.64
C VAL A 124 -1.62 0.38 10.71
N LEU A 125 -1.36 1.60 10.22
CA LEU A 125 -2.43 2.58 10.06
C LEU A 125 -3.48 2.06 9.08
N ARG A 126 -4.75 2.30 9.41
CA ARG A 126 -5.88 2.06 8.50
C ARG A 126 -5.68 2.79 7.18
N HIS A 127 -6.16 2.20 6.09
CA HIS A 127 -5.89 2.69 4.74
C HIS A 127 -6.38 4.12 4.53
N GLU A 128 -7.56 4.45 5.05
CA GLU A 128 -8.15 5.79 5.00
C GLU A 128 -7.28 6.84 5.72
N ILE A 129 -6.73 6.53 6.89
CA ILE A 129 -5.86 7.43 7.65
C ILE A 129 -4.53 7.60 6.92
N ARG A 130 -3.94 6.49 6.46
CA ARG A 130 -2.71 6.51 5.65
C ARG A 130 -2.89 7.35 4.40
N ASN A 131 -3.98 7.16 3.66
CA ASN A 131 -4.27 7.88 2.43
C ASN A 131 -4.47 9.38 2.69
N ALA A 132 -5.19 9.73 3.76
CA ALA A 132 -5.37 11.12 4.16
C ALA A 132 -4.04 11.79 4.56
N MET A 133 -3.18 11.09 5.30
CA MET A 133 -1.84 11.59 5.66
C MET A 133 -0.96 11.82 4.42
N MET A 134 -0.94 10.85 3.50
CA MET A 134 -0.17 10.94 2.26
C MET A 134 -0.67 12.07 1.37
N TYR A 135 -1.99 12.21 1.22
CA TYR A 135 -2.61 13.32 0.49
C TYR A 135 -2.19 14.69 1.05
N ARG A 136 -2.12 14.83 2.39
CA ARG A 136 -1.69 16.07 3.03
C ARG A 136 -0.20 16.36 2.82
N ALA A 137 0.64 15.33 2.85
CA ALA A 137 2.09 15.48 2.67
C ALA A 137 2.46 15.85 1.23
N ALA A 138 1.78 15.25 0.26
CA ALA A 138 1.88 15.59 -1.15
C ALA A 138 0.56 15.20 -1.85
N PRO A 139 -0.31 16.17 -2.21
CA PRO A 139 -1.55 15.83 -2.89
C PRO A 139 -1.22 15.14 -4.21
N PRO A 140 -1.86 14.00 -4.53
CA PRO A 140 -1.66 13.34 -5.81
C PRO A 140 -1.98 14.35 -6.93
N PRO A 141 -1.24 14.32 -8.06
CA PRO A 141 -1.56 15.18 -9.17
C PRO A 141 -3.05 15.01 -9.52
N PRO A 142 -3.76 16.10 -9.86
CA PRO A 142 -5.19 16.03 -10.13
C PRO A 142 -5.43 14.92 -11.14
N ALA A 143 -6.37 14.02 -10.84
CA ALA A 143 -6.71 12.94 -11.74
C ALA A 143 -7.06 13.56 -13.09
N VAL A 144 -6.19 13.38 -14.09
CA VAL A 144 -6.47 13.80 -15.46
C VAL A 144 -7.54 12.85 -15.95
N THR A 145 -8.80 13.15 -15.64
CA THR A 145 -9.93 12.57 -16.36
C THR A 145 -9.78 13.04 -17.78
N ARG A 146 -9.17 12.20 -18.62
CA ARG A 146 -9.19 12.37 -20.06
C ARG A 146 -10.67 12.41 -20.43
N ARG A 147 -11.22 13.62 -20.64
CA ARG A 147 -12.55 13.77 -21.21
C ARG A 147 -12.50 12.99 -22.51
N LEU A 148 -13.09 11.80 -22.53
CA LEU A 148 -13.36 11.11 -23.76
C LEU A 148 -14.26 12.07 -24.53
N ARG A 149 -13.71 12.75 -25.55
CA ARG A 149 -14.55 13.46 -26.51
C ARG A 149 -15.48 12.39 -27.05
N ARG A 150 -16.78 12.49 -26.71
CA ARG A 150 -17.81 11.70 -27.36
C ARG A 150 -17.61 11.92 -28.86
N PRO A 151 -17.43 10.88 -29.68
CA PRO A 151 -17.40 11.07 -31.12
C PRO A 151 -18.73 11.71 -31.50
N THR A 152 -18.67 12.90 -32.08
CA THR A 152 -19.82 13.54 -32.71
C THR A 152 -20.32 12.59 -33.78
N SER A 153 -21.55 12.12 -33.60
CA SER A 153 -22.25 11.26 -34.56
C SER A 153 -22.20 11.90 -35.95
N PRO A 154 -21.69 11.22 -37.00
CA PRO A 154 -21.77 11.77 -38.34
C PRO A 154 -23.23 11.78 -38.80
N ALA A 155 -23.67 12.94 -39.25
CA ALA A 155 -25.01 13.17 -39.75
C ALA A 155 -25.32 12.31 -40.99
N ARG A 156 -26.53 11.74 -40.97
CA ARG A 156 -27.46 11.42 -42.08
C ARG A 156 -26.91 10.68 -43.31
N ILE A 157 -27.43 9.46 -43.51
CA ILE A 157 -27.61 8.87 -44.84
C ILE A 157 -29.04 9.20 -45.30
N ALA A 158 -29.17 10.05 -46.32
CA ALA A 158 -30.42 10.32 -47.01
C ALA A 158 -30.77 9.15 -47.94
N HIS A 159 -31.99 8.64 -47.82
CA HIS A 159 -32.55 7.61 -48.70
C HIS A 159 -32.89 8.26 -50.04
N ARG A 160 -32.14 7.93 -51.10
CA ARG A 160 -32.43 8.37 -52.46
C ARG A 160 -33.38 7.36 -53.09
N THR A 161 -34.63 7.75 -53.27
CA THR A 161 -35.65 7.00 -54.01
C THR A 161 -35.25 6.87 -55.48
N LEU A 162 -35.21 5.63 -55.97
CA LEU A 162 -35.08 5.32 -57.39
C LEU A 162 -36.46 5.41 -58.05
N SER A 163 -36.67 6.45 -58.87
CA SER A 163 -37.76 6.53 -59.84
C SER A 163 -37.35 5.79 -61.10
N ARG A 164 -38.20 4.88 -61.60
CA ARG A 164 -37.97 4.06 -62.79
C ARG A 164 -39.19 4.17 -63.72
N ALA A 165 -39.01 4.82 -64.87
CA ALA A 165 -39.81 4.70 -66.10
C ALA A 165 -39.12 5.54 -67.18
N SER A 166 -39.16 5.30 -68.49
CA SER A 166 -39.47 4.16 -69.37
C SER A 166 -39.42 4.77 -70.78
N GLY A 167 -38.76 4.10 -71.74
CA GLY A 167 -38.87 4.33 -73.19
C GLY A 167 -38.14 5.55 -73.76
N ALA A 168 -37.79 5.64 -75.05
CA ALA A 168 -37.76 4.71 -76.18
C ALA A 168 -37.07 5.47 -77.34
N GLY A 169 -36.34 4.78 -78.23
CA GLY A 169 -35.90 5.25 -79.56
C GLY A 169 -34.87 6.39 -79.58
N SER A 170 -34.03 6.58 -80.60
CA SER A 170 -33.87 5.95 -81.90
C SER A 170 -32.60 6.50 -82.57
N THR A 171 -31.83 5.60 -83.18
CA THR A 171 -31.16 5.75 -84.50
C THR A 171 -30.08 6.80 -84.79
N LEU A 172 -29.04 6.27 -85.44
CA LEU A 172 -28.33 6.74 -86.65
C LEU A 172 -27.10 7.68 -86.50
N ARG A 173 -25.94 7.02 -86.64
CA ARG A 173 -24.99 7.13 -87.79
C ARG A 173 -24.00 8.31 -87.84
N ARG A 174 -22.75 7.89 -88.12
CA ARG A 174 -21.73 8.52 -89.01
C ARG A 174 -21.02 9.75 -88.41
N VAL A 175 -19.74 10.11 -88.66
CA VAL A 175 -18.72 9.87 -89.70
C VAL A 175 -17.31 10.00 -89.04
N ARG A 176 -16.30 9.41 -89.68
CA ARG A 176 -14.84 9.52 -89.49
C ARG A 176 -14.24 10.94 -89.58
N ALA A 177 -13.10 11.17 -88.92
CA ALA A 177 -11.85 11.76 -89.44
C ALA A 177 -10.80 11.64 -88.31
N ARG A 178 -9.67 10.91 -88.40
CA ARG A 178 -8.48 11.00 -89.27
C ARG A 178 -7.73 12.33 -89.10
N SER A 179 -6.51 12.27 -88.53
CA SER A 179 -5.24 12.74 -89.13
C SER A 179 -4.32 13.56 -88.22
N THR A 180 -3.07 13.07 -88.12
CA THR A 180 -1.77 13.78 -88.04
C THR A 180 -1.48 14.65 -86.80
N LYS A 181 -0.27 14.64 -86.22
CA LYS A 181 1.06 14.46 -86.79
C LYS A 181 2.03 14.01 -85.71
#